data_AF-A0A0G1QHG9-F1
#
_entry.id   AF-A0A0G1QHG9-F1
#
_cell.length_a   1.000
_cell.length_b   1.000
_cell.length_c   1.000
_cell.angle_alpha   90.00
_cell.angle_beta   90.00
_cell.angle_gamma   90.00
#
_symmetry.space_group_name_H-M   'P 1'
#
loop_
_entity.id
_entity.type
_entity.pdbx_description
1 polymer ?
#
loop_
_entity_poly.entity_id
_entity_poly.type
_entity_poly.pdbx_seq_one_letter_code
_entity_poly.pdbx_strand_id
1 'polypeptide(L)'
;MEYDVTMSKFPDPTKEYAGTPVTGAIDLSQPRSVAETPSVAEGKPETPPLYTAPQSVAETQPGLHIESPQATREMPPDAKQSGRPFRNFIPLAIGILAIVLLLVLGFSIFPKLFKKSAPITLNYWGLWEPNSVVQSVIAEYEASHPNIKINYTLQSPKNYRSRILASAGQASAPDIIRIHNTWLPMLRKDLTPAPDTILKVSDLVDYYPVMQKDFVLGNKVYGLPLEIDGLALIYNADMFDEAGLSPPSDWNTLRKIAFDLTLTNPETGIIERAGVALGTTNNIDHWSDILGLLILQNSGNPGRPSDVAVQEALTFYTTISLKDKSWDASQPSSVYAFATGTVAMIFAPAWQVAEIK
;
A
#
# COMPACT_ATOMS: atom_id res chain seq x y z
N MET A 1 -36.34 -4.96 28.27
CA MET A 1 -35.27 -5.43 27.36
C MET A 1 -34.55 -6.52 28.11
N GLU A 2 -34.95 -7.76 27.86
CA GLU A 2 -34.21 -8.94 28.33
C GLU A 2 -32.80 -8.87 27.74
N TYR A 3 -31.80 -8.98 28.60
CA TYR A 3 -30.43 -9.24 28.16
C TYR A 3 -30.43 -10.68 27.66
N ASP A 4 -30.47 -10.84 26.34
CA ASP A 4 -30.17 -12.11 25.70
C ASP A 4 -28.75 -12.50 26.14
N VAL A 5 -28.64 -13.52 26.98
CA VAL A 5 -27.36 -14.08 27.40
C VAL A 5 -26.83 -14.80 26.18
N THR A 6 -26.16 -14.05 25.30
CA THR A 6 -25.47 -14.62 24.16
C THR A 6 -24.46 -15.63 24.69
N MET A 7 -24.71 -16.92 24.45
CA MET A 7 -23.77 -17.98 24.81
C MET A 7 -22.39 -17.63 24.27
N SER A 8 -21.35 -17.88 25.09
CA SER A 8 -19.97 -17.69 24.69
C SER A 8 -19.69 -18.37 23.35
N LYS A 9 -19.02 -17.66 22.43
CA LYS A 9 -18.62 -18.26 21.15
C LYS A 9 -17.38 -19.14 21.27
N PHE A 10 -16.80 -19.23 22.47
CA PHE A 10 -15.60 -19.99 22.74
C PHE A 10 -15.90 -21.35 23.37
N PRO A 11 -14.99 -22.31 23.20
CA PRO A 11 -15.02 -23.58 23.92
C PRO A 11 -15.13 -23.35 25.43
N ASP A 12 -15.87 -24.22 26.10
CA ASP A 12 -15.86 -24.27 27.57
C ASP A 12 -14.39 -24.43 28.04
N PRO A 13 -13.84 -23.46 28.78
CA PRO A 13 -12.45 -23.51 29.24
C PRO A 13 -12.23 -24.65 30.25
N THR A 14 -13.29 -25.14 30.89
CA THR A 14 -13.23 -26.29 31.80
C THR A 14 -13.15 -27.61 31.05
N LYS A 15 -13.56 -27.67 29.78
CA LYS A 15 -13.46 -28.87 28.95
C LYS A 15 -12.00 -29.32 28.87
N GLU A 16 -11.78 -30.57 29.25
CA GLU A 16 -10.50 -31.27 29.11
C GLU A 16 -10.57 -32.11 27.83
N TYR A 17 -9.62 -31.89 26.93
CA TYR A 17 -9.46 -32.73 25.76
C TYR A 17 -8.57 -33.90 26.16
N ALA A 18 -9.17 -35.10 26.26
CA ALA A 18 -8.42 -36.34 26.40
C ALA A 18 -8.01 -36.81 25.00
N GLY A 19 -6.82 -36.43 24.56
CA GLY A 19 -6.20 -36.93 23.33
C GLY A 19 -4.95 -37.76 23.65
N THR A 20 -4.63 -38.72 22.78
CA THR A 20 -3.29 -39.31 22.73
C THR A 20 -2.50 -38.42 21.76
N PRO A 21 -1.45 -37.70 22.20
CA PRO A 21 -0.56 -36.96 21.29
C PRO A 21 -0.08 -37.91 20.18
N VAL A 22 0.12 -37.42 18.97
CA VAL A 22 0.70 -38.23 17.89
C VAL A 22 2.02 -38.82 18.40
N THR A 23 2.08 -40.14 18.59
CA THR A 23 3.25 -40.81 19.15
C THR A 23 4.19 -41.23 18.02
N GLY A 24 5.26 -40.47 17.82
CA GLY A 24 6.35 -40.84 16.91
C GLY A 24 7.42 -39.76 16.85
N ALA A 25 8.69 -40.15 16.92
CA ALA A 25 9.79 -39.25 16.57
C ALA A 25 9.72 -38.99 15.06
N ILE A 26 9.51 -37.73 14.68
CA ILE A 26 9.33 -37.33 13.30
C ILE A 26 10.69 -37.13 12.65
N ASP A 27 10.93 -37.84 11.56
CA ASP A 27 12.12 -37.69 10.73
C ASP A 27 12.03 -36.42 9.87
N LEU A 28 12.50 -35.30 10.41
CA LEU A 28 12.61 -34.02 9.71
C LEU A 28 13.69 -34.01 8.60
N SER A 29 14.36 -35.14 8.33
CA SER A 29 15.34 -35.26 7.25
C SER A 29 14.73 -35.66 5.90
N GLN A 30 13.44 -36.04 5.88
CA GLN A 30 12.71 -36.31 4.65
C GLN A 30 12.50 -35.01 3.85
N PRO A 31 12.85 -34.98 2.55
CA PRO A 31 12.69 -33.78 1.74
C PRO A 31 11.21 -33.40 1.61
N ARG A 32 10.95 -32.10 1.82
CA ARG A 32 9.65 -31.43 1.66
C ARG A 32 8.97 -31.90 0.36
N SER A 33 7.75 -32.42 0.47
CA SER A 33 6.90 -32.62 -0.70
C SER A 33 6.51 -31.24 -1.20
N VAL A 34 7.06 -30.83 -2.34
CA VAL A 34 6.65 -29.59 -3.00
C VAL A 34 5.23 -29.83 -3.50
N ALA A 35 4.22 -29.38 -2.75
CA ALA A 35 2.89 -29.23 -3.29
C ALA A 35 2.99 -28.37 -4.55
N GLU A 36 2.58 -28.92 -5.69
CA GLU A 36 2.56 -28.22 -6.96
C GLU A 36 1.73 -26.94 -6.80
N THR A 37 2.42 -25.81 -6.89
CA THR A 37 1.78 -24.50 -7.04
C THR A 37 1.00 -24.55 -8.35
N PRO A 38 -0.27 -24.09 -8.41
CA PRO A 38 -0.97 -23.97 -9.67
C PRO A 38 -0.15 -23.08 -10.62
N SER A 39 0.26 -23.65 -11.75
CA SER A 39 1.06 -22.99 -12.77
C SER A 39 0.39 -21.69 -13.22
N VAL A 40 0.93 -20.55 -12.81
CA VAL A 40 0.72 -19.26 -13.47
C VAL A 40 1.66 -19.25 -14.67
N ALA A 41 1.09 -19.13 -15.87
CA ALA A 41 1.83 -19.16 -17.12
C ALA A 41 2.98 -18.13 -17.13
N GLU A 42 4.23 -18.62 -17.11
CA GLU A 42 5.43 -17.80 -17.25
C GLU A 42 5.55 -17.29 -18.70
N GLY A 43 5.35 -15.98 -18.86
CA GLY A 43 5.86 -15.25 -20.01
C GLY A 43 7.38 -15.15 -19.93
N LYS A 44 8.06 -15.56 -21.01
CA LYS A 44 9.50 -15.52 -21.22
C LYS A 44 10.12 -14.16 -20.80
N PRO A 45 11.21 -14.11 -20.01
CA PRO A 45 11.90 -12.85 -19.74
C PRO A 45 12.66 -12.40 -20.98
N GLU A 46 12.22 -11.31 -21.60
CA GLU A 46 13.03 -10.58 -22.59
C GLU A 46 14.12 -9.79 -21.85
N THR A 47 15.38 -10.08 -22.17
CA THR A 47 16.54 -9.29 -21.73
C THR A 47 16.44 -7.85 -22.27
N PRO A 48 16.49 -6.80 -21.43
CA PRO A 48 16.48 -5.43 -21.90
C PRO A 48 17.77 -5.10 -22.69
N PRO A 49 17.72 -4.30 -23.76
CA PRO A 49 18.91 -3.90 -24.49
C PRO A 49 19.80 -2.97 -23.64
N LEU A 50 21.11 -3.23 -23.68
CA LEU A 50 22.14 -2.36 -23.10
C LEU A 50 22.13 -1.00 -23.82
N TYR A 51 21.84 0.06 -23.08
CA TYR A 51 21.87 1.44 -23.57
C TYR A 51 23.31 1.94 -23.70
N THR A 52 23.74 2.28 -24.92
CA THR A 52 24.96 3.06 -25.21
C THR A 52 24.61 4.54 -25.35
N ALA A 53 25.26 5.40 -24.56
CA ALA A 53 25.07 6.84 -24.58
C ALA A 53 25.58 7.49 -25.90
N PRO A 54 24.85 8.44 -26.51
CA PRO A 54 25.35 9.22 -27.64
C PRO A 54 26.41 10.25 -27.21
N GLN A 55 27.45 10.41 -28.03
CA GLN A 55 28.51 11.40 -27.83
C GLN A 55 28.02 12.84 -28.04
N SER A 56 28.50 13.73 -27.18
CA SER A 56 28.31 15.19 -27.23
C SER A 56 28.98 15.79 -28.47
N VAL A 57 28.22 16.49 -29.30
CA VAL A 57 28.75 17.36 -30.36
C VAL A 57 28.58 18.80 -29.91
N ALA A 58 29.70 19.49 -29.70
CA ALA A 58 29.74 20.91 -29.42
C ALA A 58 29.51 21.70 -30.71
N GLU A 59 28.48 22.53 -30.76
CA GLU A 59 28.25 23.50 -31.84
C GLU A 59 28.80 24.87 -31.44
N THR A 60 29.85 25.27 -32.16
CA THR A 60 30.49 26.59 -32.13
C THR A 60 29.69 27.58 -32.98
N GLN A 61 29.33 28.74 -32.41
CA GLN A 61 28.74 29.86 -33.16
C GLN A 61 29.75 30.48 -34.14
N PRO A 62 29.35 30.88 -35.37
CA PRO A 62 30.18 31.71 -36.24
C PRO A 62 30.01 33.20 -35.92
N GLY A 63 31.16 33.88 -35.80
CA GLY A 63 31.27 35.32 -35.55
C GLY A 63 30.91 36.20 -36.75
N LEU A 64 30.47 37.42 -36.42
CA LEU A 64 30.24 38.53 -37.34
C LEU A 64 31.55 39.03 -37.95
N HIS A 65 31.66 38.96 -39.28
CA HIS A 65 32.59 39.79 -40.04
C HIS A 65 31.85 41.01 -40.61
N ILE A 66 32.34 42.19 -40.22
CA ILE A 66 31.98 43.49 -40.78
C ILE A 66 32.92 43.74 -41.95
N GLU A 67 32.38 44.00 -43.14
CA GLU A 67 33.11 44.62 -44.24
C GLU A 67 32.23 45.64 -44.96
N SER A 68 32.67 46.90 -44.92
CA SER A 68 32.18 47.99 -45.76
C SER A 68 32.91 47.97 -47.10
N PRO A 69 32.25 48.38 -48.19
CA PRO A 69 32.97 49.20 -49.17
C PRO A 69 32.28 50.52 -49.48
N GLN A 70 33.16 51.45 -49.83
CA GLN A 70 32.96 52.87 -50.09
C GLN A 70 32.07 53.17 -51.29
N ALA A 71 31.53 54.38 -51.23
CA ALA A 71 30.76 55.06 -52.26
C ALA A 71 31.55 55.33 -53.55
N THR A 72 30.84 55.32 -54.68
CA THR A 72 31.16 56.22 -55.79
C THR A 72 29.85 56.76 -56.36
N ARG A 73 29.75 58.08 -56.37
CA ARG A 73 28.64 58.85 -56.93
C ARG A 73 28.80 58.90 -58.45
N GLU A 74 27.72 58.67 -59.19
CA GLU A 74 27.50 59.28 -60.50
C GLU A 74 25.98 59.40 -60.78
N MET A 75 25.57 60.56 -61.28
CA MET A 75 24.26 60.91 -61.84
C MET A 75 24.50 62.00 -62.90
N PRO A 76 23.58 62.25 -63.85
CA PRO A 76 22.91 61.35 -64.80
C PRO A 76 23.04 61.92 -66.25
N PRO A 77 22.26 61.43 -67.23
CA PRO A 77 21.28 62.37 -67.78
C PRO A 77 19.90 61.78 -68.10
N ASP A 78 18.96 62.71 -68.22
CA ASP A 78 17.52 62.57 -68.44
C ASP A 78 17.07 61.68 -69.60
N ALA A 79 16.00 60.91 -69.36
CA ALA A 79 15.09 60.47 -70.42
C ALA A 79 13.64 60.26 -69.91
N LYS A 80 12.83 61.31 -70.14
CA LYS A 80 11.41 61.32 -70.55
C LYS A 80 10.38 60.54 -69.72
N GLN A 81 9.53 61.32 -69.08
CA GLN A 81 8.18 60.96 -68.61
C GLN A 81 7.29 60.44 -69.75
N SER A 82 6.56 59.35 -69.47
CA SER A 82 5.25 59.10 -70.10
C SER A 82 4.29 58.37 -69.13
N GLY A 83 3.12 58.99 -68.92
CA GLY A 83 1.80 58.38 -68.71
C GLY A 83 1.51 57.39 -67.55
N ARG A 84 1.04 57.93 -66.41
CA ARG A 84 -0.12 57.56 -65.52
C ARG A 84 -0.74 56.13 -65.54
N PRO A 85 -1.50 55.72 -64.48
CA PRO A 85 -1.24 55.76 -63.04
C PRO A 85 -1.65 54.45 -62.30
N PHE A 86 -1.09 54.27 -61.09
CA PHE A 86 -1.61 53.51 -59.93
C PHE A 86 -3.00 52.86 -60.05
N ARG A 87 -3.08 51.51 -60.07
CA ARG A 87 -4.35 50.80 -59.77
C ARG A 87 -4.30 49.40 -59.13
N ASN A 88 -3.17 48.95 -58.56
CA ASN A 88 -3.07 47.59 -57.98
C ASN A 88 -2.58 47.51 -56.51
N PHE A 89 -2.53 48.60 -55.74
CA PHE A 89 -2.04 48.56 -54.35
C PHE A 89 -3.08 48.12 -53.29
N ILE A 90 -4.36 48.16 -53.62
CA ILE A 90 -5.44 47.81 -52.70
C ILE A 90 -5.45 46.31 -52.33
N PRO A 91 -5.36 45.34 -53.26
CA PRO A 91 -5.34 43.92 -52.89
C PRO A 91 -4.09 43.50 -52.10
N LEU A 92 -2.94 44.14 -52.36
CA LEU A 92 -1.69 43.87 -51.63
C LEU A 92 -1.75 44.41 -50.18
N ALA A 93 -2.31 45.60 -49.99
CA ALA A 93 -2.52 46.19 -48.67
C ALA A 93 -3.54 45.38 -47.84
N ILE A 94 -4.60 44.86 -48.47
CA ILE A 94 -5.57 43.97 -47.80
C ILE A 94 -4.93 42.63 -47.42
N GLY A 95 -4.08 42.06 -48.29
CA GLY A 95 -3.35 40.82 -47.99
C GLY A 95 -2.39 40.96 -46.81
N ILE A 96 -1.62 42.06 -46.77
CA ILE A 96 -0.72 42.36 -45.63
C ILE A 96 -1.52 42.61 -44.36
N LEU A 97 -2.63 43.34 -44.44
CA LEU A 97 -3.49 43.59 -43.29
C LEU A 97 -4.11 42.29 -42.75
N ALA A 98 -4.51 41.36 -43.62
CA ALA A 98 -5.03 40.05 -43.21
C ALA A 98 -3.95 39.17 -42.55
N ILE A 99 -2.71 39.19 -43.05
CA ILE A 99 -1.58 38.49 -42.44
C ILE A 99 -1.23 39.10 -41.07
N VAL A 100 -1.21 40.42 -40.96
CA VAL A 100 -1.00 41.11 -39.68
C VAL A 100 -2.14 40.81 -38.70
N LEU A 101 -3.39 40.77 -39.18
CA LEU A 101 -4.53 40.39 -38.34
C LEU A 101 -4.43 38.94 -37.87
N LEU A 102 -4.03 38.01 -38.74
CA LEU A 102 -3.81 36.61 -38.40
C LEU A 102 -2.62 36.43 -37.45
N LEU A 103 -1.55 37.21 -37.60
CA LEU A 103 -0.42 37.22 -36.67
C LEU A 103 -0.80 37.82 -35.32
N VAL A 104 -1.63 38.87 -35.28
CA VAL A 104 -2.11 39.48 -34.03
C VAL A 104 -3.14 38.59 -33.34
N LEU A 105 -4.08 37.98 -34.07
CA LEU A 105 -4.99 36.97 -33.52
C LEU A 105 -4.22 35.73 -33.07
N GLY A 106 -3.25 35.26 -33.86
CA GLY A 106 -2.32 34.20 -33.48
C GLY A 106 -1.63 34.56 -32.18
N PHE A 107 -0.94 35.68 -32.11
CA PHE A 107 -0.17 36.12 -30.94
C PHE A 107 -1.03 36.45 -29.71
N SER A 108 -2.31 36.79 -29.87
CA SER A 108 -3.23 37.07 -28.76
C SER A 108 -3.98 35.83 -28.25
N ILE A 109 -4.19 34.83 -29.12
CA ILE A 109 -4.93 33.59 -28.81
C ILE A 109 -3.97 32.45 -28.42
N PHE A 110 -2.77 32.36 -29.01
CA PHE A 110 -1.75 31.36 -28.65
C PHE A 110 -1.37 31.37 -27.17
N PRO A 111 -1.03 32.51 -26.54
CA PRO A 111 -0.65 32.51 -25.11
C PRO A 111 -1.84 32.22 -24.19
N LYS A 112 -3.09 32.39 -24.65
CA LYS A 112 -4.29 32.02 -23.88
C LYS A 112 -4.61 30.53 -23.97
N LEU A 113 -4.23 29.86 -25.06
CA LEU A 113 -4.32 28.40 -25.21
C LEU A 113 -3.22 27.65 -24.43
N PHE A 114 -2.08 28.30 -24.17
CA PHE A 114 -0.95 27.74 -23.42
C PHE A 114 -0.71 28.48 -22.09
N LYS A 115 -1.77 28.75 -21.32
CA LYS A 115 -1.63 29.22 -19.94
C LYS A 115 -1.03 28.06 -19.13
N LYS A 116 0.29 27.90 -19.16
CA LYS A 116 1.01 26.91 -18.34
C LYS A 116 0.69 27.23 -16.88
N SER A 117 -0.15 26.39 -16.26
CA SER A 117 -0.31 26.39 -14.82
C SER A 117 1.07 26.33 -14.18
N ALA A 118 1.27 27.10 -13.10
CA ALA A 118 2.54 27.09 -12.38
C ALA A 118 2.92 25.64 -12.02
N PRO A 119 4.21 25.25 -12.10
CA PRO A 119 4.65 23.94 -11.66
C PRO A 119 4.26 23.71 -10.20
N ILE A 120 3.58 22.59 -9.92
CA ILE A 120 3.20 22.16 -8.58
C ILE A 120 4.00 20.91 -8.26
N THR A 121 4.72 20.91 -7.15
CA THR A 121 5.42 19.73 -6.63
C THR A 121 4.66 19.20 -5.42
N LEU A 122 4.27 17.94 -5.46
CA LEU A 122 3.61 17.22 -4.38
C LEU A 122 4.60 16.23 -3.75
N ASN A 123 4.82 16.32 -2.45
CA ASN A 123 5.65 15.40 -1.70
C ASN A 123 4.80 14.25 -1.15
N TYR A 124 5.13 13.01 -1.52
CA TYR A 124 4.39 11.83 -1.13
C TYR A 124 5.25 10.91 -0.24
N TRP A 125 4.81 10.67 0.99
CA TRP A 125 5.40 9.67 1.88
C TRP A 125 4.66 8.32 1.79
N GLY A 126 5.31 7.32 1.21
CA GLY A 126 4.82 5.93 1.20
C GLY A 126 5.46 5.05 2.28
N LEU A 127 5.03 3.79 2.37
CA LEU A 127 5.43 2.86 3.45
C LEU A 127 5.93 1.50 2.99
N TRP A 128 5.30 0.91 1.97
CA TRP A 128 5.50 -0.51 1.64
C TRP A 128 6.12 -0.70 0.27
N GLU A 129 5.65 0.08 -0.70
CA GLU A 129 6.00 -0.10 -2.10
C GLU A 129 7.34 0.58 -2.42
N PRO A 130 8.33 -0.14 -2.97
CA PRO A 130 9.57 0.49 -3.38
C PRO A 130 9.32 1.48 -4.53
N ASN A 131 10.25 2.44 -4.71
CA ASN A 131 10.19 3.43 -5.79
C ASN A 131 9.89 2.81 -7.15
N SER A 132 10.50 1.66 -7.47
CA SER A 132 10.31 0.97 -8.75
C SER A 132 8.86 0.58 -9.04
N VAL A 133 8.05 0.31 -8.00
CA VAL A 133 6.63 -0.05 -8.15
C VAL A 133 5.80 1.22 -8.34
N VAL A 134 5.97 2.22 -7.48
CA VAL A 134 5.13 3.43 -7.47
C VAL A 134 5.44 4.38 -8.64
N GLN A 135 6.68 4.37 -9.14
CA GLN A 135 7.12 5.29 -10.19
C GLN A 135 6.33 5.13 -11.49
N SER A 136 5.85 3.92 -11.81
CA SER A 136 5.02 3.67 -12.99
C SER A 136 3.70 4.45 -12.94
N VAL A 137 2.99 4.35 -11.82
CA VAL A 137 1.72 5.06 -11.56
C VAL A 137 1.94 6.58 -11.50
N ILE A 138 3.03 7.02 -10.86
CA ILE A 138 3.40 8.44 -10.82
C ILE A 138 3.67 8.97 -12.23
N ALA A 139 4.42 8.25 -13.05
CA ALA A 139 4.76 8.67 -14.40
C ALA A 139 3.53 8.80 -15.30
N GLU A 140 2.58 7.87 -15.18
CA GLU A 140 1.30 7.95 -15.90
C GLU A 140 0.48 9.18 -15.48
N TYR A 141 0.44 9.49 -14.19
CA TYR A 141 -0.23 10.68 -13.68
C TYR A 141 0.46 11.98 -14.14
N GLU A 142 1.79 12.05 -14.06
CA GLU A 142 2.58 13.21 -14.52
C GLU A 142 2.46 13.42 -16.04
N ALA A 143 2.35 12.34 -16.83
CA ALA A 143 2.17 12.43 -18.28
C ALA A 143 0.84 13.09 -18.66
N SER A 144 -0.23 12.81 -17.91
CA SER A 144 -1.55 13.45 -18.09
C SER A 144 -1.67 14.82 -17.41
N HIS A 145 -0.76 15.14 -16.48
CA HIS A 145 -0.73 16.39 -15.72
C HIS A 145 0.66 17.05 -15.79
N PRO A 146 1.05 17.64 -16.93
CA PRO A 146 2.43 18.09 -17.17
C PRO A 146 2.91 19.25 -16.28
N ASN A 147 2.01 19.85 -15.50
CA ASN A 147 2.33 20.88 -14.51
C ASN A 147 2.50 20.31 -13.10
N ILE A 148 2.33 19.01 -12.89
CA ILE A 148 2.47 18.35 -11.59
C ILE A 148 3.75 17.50 -11.59
N LYS A 149 4.50 17.61 -10.49
CA LYS A 149 5.62 16.73 -10.15
C LYS A 149 5.31 16.04 -8.82
N ILE A 150 5.49 14.73 -8.73
CA ILE A 150 5.32 13.97 -7.50
C ILE A 150 6.69 13.46 -7.03
N ASN A 151 7.08 13.88 -5.83
CA ASN A 151 8.30 13.44 -5.16
C ASN A 151 7.94 12.35 -4.14
N TYR A 152 8.10 11.09 -4.53
CA TYR A 152 7.88 9.96 -3.64
C TYR A 152 9.10 9.72 -2.74
N THR A 153 8.85 9.52 -1.44
CA THR A 153 9.86 9.05 -0.49
C THR A 153 9.31 7.85 0.29
N LEU A 154 9.96 6.71 0.15
CA LEU A 154 9.68 5.54 0.98
C LEU A 154 10.11 5.83 2.42
N GLN A 155 9.16 5.83 3.36
CA GLN A 155 9.41 6.01 4.77
C GLN A 155 9.57 4.67 5.48
N SER A 156 10.36 4.66 6.56
CA SER A 156 10.34 3.53 7.48
C SER A 156 9.01 3.50 8.23
N PRO A 157 8.32 2.34 8.32
CA PRO A 157 7.11 2.19 9.14
C PRO A 157 7.37 2.48 10.62
N LYS A 158 8.61 2.27 11.08
CA LYS A 158 9.00 2.54 12.47
C LYS A 158 8.84 4.02 12.81
N ASN A 159 8.05 4.29 13.85
CA ASN A 159 7.72 5.64 14.33
C ASN A 159 7.06 6.55 13.27
N TYR A 160 6.48 5.99 12.20
CA TYR A 160 5.93 6.78 11.11
C TYR A 160 4.78 7.69 11.55
N ARG A 161 3.84 7.17 12.36
CA ARG A 161 2.75 7.99 12.95
C ARG A 161 3.28 9.21 13.70
N SER A 162 4.30 9.02 14.53
CA SER A 162 4.92 10.11 15.30
C SER A 162 5.57 11.13 14.38
N ARG A 163 6.20 10.68 13.28
CA ARG A 163 6.81 11.55 12.27
C ARG A 163 5.78 12.41 11.54
N ILE A 164 4.64 11.82 11.16
CA ILE A 164 3.51 12.57 10.58
C ILE A 164 3.05 13.66 11.56
N LEU A 165 2.74 13.27 12.80
CA LEU A 165 2.27 14.21 13.84
C LEU A 165 3.28 15.33 14.10
N ALA A 166 4.59 15.03 14.12
CA ALA A 166 5.61 16.05 14.31
C ALA A 166 5.72 17.00 13.09
N SER A 167 5.55 16.48 11.87
CA SER A 167 5.65 17.26 10.64
C SER A 167 4.46 18.18 10.40
N ALA A 168 3.29 17.88 10.99
CA ALA A 168 2.08 18.65 10.81
C ALA A 168 2.29 20.16 11.11
N GLY A 169 1.88 21.02 10.17
CA GLY A 169 2.04 22.47 10.27
C GLY A 169 3.44 23.00 9.98
N GLN A 170 4.42 22.14 9.70
CA GLN A 170 5.75 22.56 9.24
C GLN A 170 5.78 22.70 7.71
N ALA A 171 6.66 23.56 7.19
CA ALA A 171 6.87 23.69 5.74
C ALA A 171 7.42 22.40 5.08
N SER A 172 7.95 21.48 5.88
CA SER A 172 8.46 20.16 5.45
C SER A 172 7.40 19.05 5.48
N ALA A 173 6.15 19.37 5.83
CA ALA A 173 5.07 18.39 5.83
C ALA A 173 4.85 17.83 4.42
N PRO A 174 4.64 16.51 4.27
CA PRO A 174 4.25 15.93 2.98
C PRO A 174 2.82 16.36 2.59
N ASP A 175 2.57 16.41 1.28
CA ASP A 175 1.26 16.69 0.71
C ASP A 175 0.37 15.43 0.68
N ILE A 176 1.00 14.26 0.49
CA ILE A 176 0.33 12.96 0.42
C ILE A 176 1.00 12.03 1.43
N ILE A 177 0.19 11.37 2.26
CA ILE A 177 0.65 10.40 3.26
C ILE A 177 -0.18 9.13 3.21
N ARG A 178 0.44 8.01 3.58
CA ARG A 178 -0.27 6.80 3.99
C ARG A 178 -0.66 6.97 5.47
N ILE A 179 -1.85 6.53 5.86
CA ILE A 179 -2.23 6.48 7.28
C ILE A 179 -2.94 5.17 7.55
N HIS A 180 -2.74 4.63 8.76
CA HIS A 180 -3.55 3.52 9.23
C HIS A 180 -4.99 4.03 9.47
N ASN A 181 -6.01 3.21 9.19
CA ASN A 181 -7.42 3.60 9.32
C ASN A 181 -7.78 4.14 10.72
N THR A 182 -7.18 3.58 11.78
CA THR A 182 -7.39 4.04 13.16
C THR A 182 -6.79 5.41 13.49
N TRP A 183 -6.01 6.03 12.59
CA TRP A 183 -5.33 7.31 12.87
C TRP A 183 -6.13 8.54 12.45
N LEU A 184 -7.23 8.38 11.72
CA LEU A 184 -8.04 9.53 11.27
C LEU A 184 -8.52 10.43 12.43
N PRO A 185 -9.06 9.90 13.55
CA PRO A 185 -9.56 10.77 14.63
C PRO A 185 -8.49 11.70 15.23
N MET A 186 -7.24 11.24 15.30
CA MET A 186 -6.13 12.05 15.84
C MET A 186 -5.56 13.02 14.80
N LEU A 187 -5.58 12.66 13.51
CA LEU A 187 -5.03 13.48 12.41
C LEU A 187 -6.06 14.43 11.79
N ARG A 188 -7.32 14.39 12.20
CA ARG A 188 -8.43 15.16 11.57
C ARG A 188 -8.19 16.68 11.44
N LYS A 189 -7.34 17.26 12.29
CA LYS A 189 -7.01 18.70 12.27
C LYS A 189 -5.90 19.04 11.28
N ASP A 190 -5.10 18.03 10.93
CA ASP A 190 -3.91 18.15 10.08
C ASP A 190 -4.18 17.65 8.65
N LEU A 191 -5.34 17.03 8.42
CA LEU A 191 -5.79 16.53 7.12
C LEU A 191 -6.87 17.43 6.51
N THR A 192 -6.79 17.61 5.19
CA THR A 192 -7.82 18.29 4.42
C THR A 192 -8.78 17.24 3.84
N PRO A 193 -10.11 17.36 4.07
CA PRO A 193 -11.05 16.48 3.40
C PRO A 193 -11.00 16.69 1.88
N ALA A 194 -11.22 15.62 1.12
CA ALA A 194 -11.38 15.68 -0.31
C ALA A 194 -12.54 16.63 -0.67
N PRO A 195 -12.41 17.43 -1.75
CA PRO A 195 -13.53 18.22 -2.22
C PRO A 195 -14.69 17.32 -2.65
N ASP A 196 -15.92 17.69 -2.28
CA ASP A 196 -17.14 16.94 -2.65
C ASP A 196 -17.33 16.83 -4.17
N THR A 197 -16.67 17.67 -4.97
CA THR A 197 -16.68 17.59 -6.44
C THR A 197 -15.80 16.48 -7.00
N ILE A 198 -14.86 15.99 -6.19
CA ILE A 198 -13.87 14.97 -6.57
C ILE A 198 -14.22 13.63 -5.93
N LEU A 199 -14.60 13.63 -4.65
CA LEU A 199 -14.84 12.40 -3.91
C LEU A 199 -15.90 12.61 -2.83
N LYS A 200 -16.97 11.82 -2.90
CA LYS A 200 -18.09 11.79 -1.94
C LYS A 200 -18.16 10.44 -1.25
N VAL A 201 -18.85 10.40 -0.12
CA VAL A 201 -19.13 9.14 0.60
C VAL A 201 -19.87 8.13 -0.29
N SER A 202 -20.76 8.60 -1.19
CA SER A 202 -21.47 7.75 -2.14
C SER A 202 -20.55 7.02 -3.11
N ASP A 203 -19.37 7.57 -3.38
CA ASP A 203 -18.41 7.01 -4.33
C ASP A 203 -17.62 5.86 -3.70
N LEU A 204 -17.77 5.64 -2.38
CA LEU A 204 -17.13 4.54 -1.66
C LEU A 204 -17.92 3.23 -1.72
N VAL A 205 -19.04 3.17 -2.46
CA VAL A 205 -19.95 2.00 -2.49
C VAL A 205 -19.26 0.72 -2.95
N ASP A 206 -18.24 0.82 -3.81
CA ASP A 206 -17.49 -0.31 -4.33
C ASP A 206 -16.45 -0.87 -3.34
N TYR A 207 -16.20 -0.19 -2.23
CA TYR A 207 -15.34 -0.69 -1.16
C TYR A 207 -16.10 -1.64 -0.23
N TYR A 208 -15.35 -2.56 0.42
CA TYR A 208 -15.90 -3.38 1.49
C TYR A 208 -16.61 -2.52 2.56
N PRO A 209 -17.76 -2.95 3.11
CA PRO A 209 -18.58 -2.12 4.00
C PRO A 209 -17.84 -1.54 5.21
N VAL A 210 -16.81 -2.25 5.71
CA VAL A 210 -15.97 -1.77 6.81
C VAL A 210 -15.15 -0.52 6.42
N MET A 211 -14.58 -0.51 5.21
CA MET A 211 -13.73 0.58 4.72
C MET A 211 -14.51 1.84 4.34
N GLN A 212 -15.79 1.71 4.01
CA GLN A 212 -16.65 2.84 3.64
C GLN A 212 -16.74 3.92 4.74
N LYS A 213 -16.41 3.55 5.99
CA LYS A 213 -16.47 4.43 7.16
C LYS A 213 -15.10 4.83 7.71
N ASP A 214 -14.05 4.09 7.34
CA ASP A 214 -12.70 4.23 7.94
C ASP A 214 -12.12 5.63 7.75
N PHE A 215 -12.34 6.23 6.58
CA PHE A 215 -11.84 7.56 6.23
C PHE A 215 -12.92 8.64 6.15
N VAL A 216 -14.06 8.43 6.80
CA VAL A 216 -15.21 9.36 6.76
C VAL A 216 -15.44 9.99 8.13
N LEU A 217 -15.50 11.33 8.18
CA LEU A 217 -15.95 12.09 9.36
C LEU A 217 -17.10 13.01 8.96
N GLY A 218 -18.26 12.80 9.59
CA GLY A 218 -19.49 13.46 9.15
C GLY A 218 -19.87 13.01 7.75
N ASN A 219 -19.95 13.94 6.80
CA ASN A 219 -20.22 13.66 5.38
C ASN A 219 -19.02 13.95 4.46
N LYS A 220 -17.80 13.92 5.02
CA LYS A 220 -16.58 14.26 4.30
C LYS A 220 -15.60 13.09 4.29
N VAL A 221 -14.96 12.88 3.15
CA VAL A 221 -13.94 11.85 2.95
C VAL A 221 -12.56 12.47 3.17
N TYR A 222 -11.74 11.85 4.02
CA TYR A 222 -10.41 12.35 4.40
C TYR A 222 -9.27 11.52 3.80
N GLY A 223 -9.58 10.40 3.17
CA GLY A 223 -8.61 9.49 2.57
C GLY A 223 -9.32 8.43 1.74
N LEU A 224 -8.55 7.81 0.84
CA LEU A 224 -8.99 6.67 0.06
C LEU A 224 -8.41 5.39 0.66
N PRO A 225 -9.24 4.36 0.91
CA PRO A 225 -8.72 3.04 1.22
C PRO A 225 -7.92 2.50 0.03
N LEU A 226 -6.73 1.98 0.30
CA LEU A 226 -5.82 1.43 -0.72
C LEU A 226 -5.70 -0.09 -0.62
N GLU A 227 -5.71 -0.60 0.61
CA GLU A 227 -5.58 -2.01 0.92
C GLU A 227 -6.38 -2.32 2.18
N ILE A 228 -6.82 -3.57 2.30
CA ILE A 228 -7.39 -4.14 3.52
C ILE A 228 -6.60 -5.40 3.84
N ASP A 229 -6.23 -5.55 5.10
CA ASP A 229 -5.62 -6.77 5.61
C ASP A 229 -6.20 -7.11 6.98
N GLY A 230 -6.15 -8.38 7.33
CA GLY A 230 -6.66 -8.92 8.59
C GLY A 230 -5.98 -10.23 8.94
N LEU A 231 -6.16 -10.64 10.20
CA LEU A 231 -5.64 -11.91 10.67
C LEU A 231 -6.31 -13.07 9.94
N ALA A 232 -5.48 -14.00 9.46
CA ALA A 232 -5.89 -15.31 8.98
C ALA A 232 -5.28 -16.40 9.86
N LEU A 233 -5.92 -17.56 9.90
CA LEU A 233 -5.29 -18.79 10.37
C LEU A 233 -4.39 -19.32 9.25
N ILE A 234 -3.10 -19.43 9.53
CA ILE A 234 -2.12 -20.07 8.66
C ILE A 234 -1.78 -21.42 9.29
N TYR A 235 -1.80 -22.48 8.48
CA TYR A 235 -1.53 -23.84 8.95
C TYR A 235 -0.48 -24.54 8.07
N ASN A 236 0.25 -25.48 8.66
CA ASN A 236 1.22 -26.31 7.96
C ASN A 236 0.50 -27.52 7.34
N ALA A 237 0.39 -27.55 6.01
CA ALA A 237 -0.32 -28.60 5.30
C ALA A 237 0.26 -30.00 5.55
N ASP A 238 1.59 -30.14 5.56
CA ASP A 238 2.25 -31.43 5.79
C ASP A 238 1.90 -32.02 7.16
N MET A 239 1.83 -31.17 8.20
CA MET A 239 1.44 -31.60 9.56
C MET A 239 -0.03 -32.03 9.63
N PHE A 240 -0.90 -31.39 8.85
CA PHE A 240 -2.31 -31.74 8.77
C PHE A 240 -2.52 -33.03 8.01
N ASP A 241 -1.83 -33.21 6.88
CA ASP A 241 -1.88 -34.41 6.05
C ASP A 241 -1.31 -35.63 6.81
N GLU A 242 -0.20 -35.44 7.54
CA GLU A 242 0.39 -36.46 8.43
C GLU A 242 -0.62 -36.98 9.46
N ALA A 243 -1.43 -36.08 10.02
CA ALA A 243 -2.43 -36.41 11.03
C ALA A 243 -3.81 -36.80 10.45
N GLY A 244 -4.00 -36.71 9.13
CA GLY A 244 -5.30 -36.91 8.47
C GLY A 244 -6.36 -35.89 8.92
N LEU A 245 -5.95 -34.65 9.22
CA LEU A 245 -6.80 -33.58 9.74
C LEU A 245 -7.17 -32.58 8.66
N SER A 246 -8.31 -31.91 8.82
CA SER A 246 -8.70 -30.75 8.01
C SER A 246 -8.58 -29.46 8.83
N PRO A 247 -8.31 -28.30 8.19
CA PRO A 247 -8.26 -27.01 8.87
C PRO A 247 -9.54 -26.73 9.68
N PRO A 248 -9.44 -26.19 10.90
CA PRO A 248 -10.60 -25.94 11.75
C PRO A 248 -11.49 -24.84 11.19
N SER A 249 -12.81 -25.02 11.26
CA SER A 249 -13.81 -24.00 10.91
C SER A 249 -14.33 -23.20 12.11
N ASP A 250 -13.93 -23.57 13.33
CA ASP A 250 -14.41 -23.00 14.57
C ASP A 250 -13.38 -23.16 15.72
N TRP A 251 -13.57 -22.41 16.81
CA TRP A 251 -12.63 -22.38 17.93
C TRP A 251 -12.57 -23.68 18.76
N ASN A 252 -13.64 -24.49 18.80
CA ASN A 252 -13.62 -25.79 19.47
C ASN A 252 -12.72 -26.76 18.70
N THR A 253 -12.94 -26.84 17.39
CA THR A 253 -12.15 -27.68 16.50
C THR A 253 -10.70 -27.22 16.49
N LEU A 254 -10.44 -25.92 16.47
CA LEU A 254 -9.08 -25.37 16.56
C LEU A 254 -8.37 -25.79 17.85
N ARG A 255 -9.00 -25.62 19.02
CA ARG A 255 -8.40 -26.00 20.30
C ARG A 255 -8.11 -27.50 20.37
N LYS A 256 -9.02 -28.34 19.84
CA LYS A 256 -8.81 -29.78 19.78
C LYS A 256 -7.63 -30.15 18.86
N ILE A 257 -7.60 -29.62 17.63
CA ILE A 257 -6.52 -29.88 16.68
C ILE A 257 -5.18 -29.40 17.23
N ALA A 258 -5.15 -28.23 17.88
CA ALA A 258 -3.95 -27.74 18.54
C ALA A 258 -3.46 -28.71 19.62
N PHE A 259 -4.37 -29.26 20.43
CA PHE A 259 -4.01 -30.29 21.41
C PHE A 259 -3.46 -31.55 20.73
N ASP A 260 -4.15 -32.07 19.71
CA ASP A 260 -3.77 -33.31 19.02
C ASP A 260 -2.40 -33.20 18.30
N LEU A 261 -2.10 -32.04 17.70
CA LEU A 261 -0.85 -31.78 16.97
C LEU A 261 0.33 -31.35 17.86
N THR A 262 0.12 -31.20 19.16
CA THR A 262 1.20 -30.85 20.09
C THR A 262 2.00 -32.10 20.45
N LEU A 263 3.31 -32.04 20.25
CA LEU A 263 4.29 -33.04 20.69
C LEU A 263 5.11 -32.50 21.84
N THR A 264 5.04 -33.20 22.97
CA THR A 264 5.76 -32.86 24.19
C THR A 264 6.64 -34.02 24.59
N ASN A 265 7.89 -33.73 24.91
CA ASN A 265 8.80 -34.69 25.46
C ASN A 265 8.29 -35.18 26.83
N PRO A 266 8.02 -36.48 27.02
CA PRO A 266 7.40 -36.98 28.24
C PRO A 266 8.32 -36.92 29.47
N GLU A 267 9.64 -36.87 29.27
CA GLU A 267 10.62 -36.81 30.37
C GLU A 267 10.90 -35.38 30.81
N THR A 268 11.03 -34.45 29.86
CA THR A 268 11.40 -33.06 30.15
C THR A 268 10.21 -32.12 30.22
N GLY A 269 9.06 -32.51 29.65
CA GLY A 269 7.88 -31.65 29.49
C GLY A 269 8.05 -30.54 28.46
N ILE A 270 9.13 -30.56 27.66
CA ILE A 270 9.41 -29.55 26.63
C ILE A 270 8.55 -29.83 25.40
N ILE A 271 7.91 -28.78 24.87
CA ILE A 271 7.18 -28.84 23.59
C ILE A 271 8.19 -28.89 22.43
N GLU A 272 8.22 -30.01 21.70
CA GLU A 272 9.08 -30.23 20.53
C GLU A 272 8.40 -29.77 19.23
N ARG A 273 7.06 -29.89 19.18
CA ARG A 273 6.21 -29.30 18.14
C ARG A 273 4.93 -28.77 18.79
N ALA A 274 4.62 -27.50 18.59
CA ALA A 274 3.40 -26.90 19.09
C ALA A 274 2.23 -27.09 18.11
N GLY A 275 1.00 -27.24 18.61
CA GLY A 275 -0.18 -27.31 17.75
C GLY A 275 -0.67 -25.93 17.27
N VAL A 276 -0.59 -24.90 18.11
CA VAL A 276 -0.95 -23.52 17.72
C VAL A 276 -0.19 -22.50 18.57
N ALA A 277 0.29 -21.41 17.97
CA ALA A 277 0.88 -20.31 18.73
C ALA A 277 -0.20 -19.39 19.33
N LEU A 278 -0.71 -19.74 20.52
CA LEU A 278 -1.69 -18.95 21.29
C LEU A 278 -1.40 -18.99 22.80
N GLY A 279 -1.77 -17.91 23.51
CA GLY A 279 -1.88 -17.90 24.96
C GLY A 279 -0.77 -17.19 25.76
N THR A 280 0.25 -16.67 25.07
CA THR A 280 1.32 -15.84 25.68
C THR A 280 1.38 -14.47 25.02
N THR A 281 2.12 -13.51 25.58
CA THR A 281 2.26 -12.14 25.02
C THR A 281 3.69 -11.77 24.63
N ASN A 282 4.67 -12.61 24.98
CA ASN A 282 6.09 -12.34 24.82
C ASN A 282 6.70 -12.93 23.54
N ASN A 283 6.12 -14.00 23.00
CA ASN A 283 6.63 -14.72 21.81
C ASN A 283 5.56 -14.98 20.75
N ILE A 284 4.40 -14.34 20.84
CA ILE A 284 3.38 -14.35 19.79
C ILE A 284 3.38 -12.98 19.14
N ASP A 285 3.77 -12.93 17.86
CA ASP A 285 4.09 -11.68 17.15
C ASP A 285 2.86 -10.74 17.06
N HIS A 286 1.66 -11.31 16.89
CA HIS A 286 0.40 -10.58 16.73
C HIS A 286 -0.58 -10.76 17.91
N TRP A 287 -0.07 -11.02 19.12
CA TRP A 287 -0.90 -11.39 20.28
C TRP A 287 -2.04 -10.38 20.57
N SER A 288 -1.77 -9.08 20.42
CA SER A 288 -2.75 -8.02 20.70
C SER A 288 -3.89 -8.02 19.70
N ASP A 289 -3.58 -8.27 18.43
CA ASP A 289 -4.55 -8.29 17.35
C ASP A 289 -5.42 -9.55 17.46
N ILE A 290 -4.79 -10.69 17.81
CA ILE A 290 -5.49 -11.95 18.05
C ILE A 290 -6.46 -11.81 19.23
N LEU A 291 -6.00 -11.27 20.36
CA LEU A 291 -6.88 -11.06 21.52
C LEU A 291 -8.00 -10.05 21.20
N GLY A 292 -7.69 -8.99 20.45
CA GLY A 292 -8.69 -8.04 19.95
C GLY A 292 -9.76 -8.71 19.09
N LEU A 293 -9.34 -9.58 18.16
CA LEU A 293 -10.24 -10.37 17.33
C LEU A 293 -11.17 -11.25 18.18
N LEU A 294 -10.62 -11.98 19.15
CA LEU A 294 -11.40 -12.83 20.05
C LEU A 294 -12.44 -12.01 20.83
N ILE A 295 -12.03 -10.88 21.42
CA ILE A 295 -12.93 -9.99 22.15
C ILE A 295 -14.08 -9.52 21.25
N LEU A 296 -13.77 -9.05 20.04
CA LEU A 296 -14.76 -8.52 19.11
C LEU A 296 -15.71 -9.62 18.60
N GLN A 297 -15.20 -10.82 18.31
CA GLN A 297 -16.03 -11.95 17.93
C GLN A 297 -17.01 -12.33 19.03
N ASN A 298 -16.62 -12.22 20.29
CA ASN A 298 -17.47 -12.45 21.46
C ASN A 298 -18.32 -11.23 21.86
N SER A 299 -18.39 -10.20 21.00
CA SER A 299 -19.16 -8.97 21.24
C SER A 299 -18.71 -8.17 22.47
N GLY A 300 -17.47 -8.36 22.91
CA GLY A 300 -16.85 -7.60 23.99
C GLY A 300 -16.29 -6.26 23.51
N ASN A 301 -16.09 -5.35 24.46
CA ASN A 301 -15.42 -4.07 24.23
C ASN A 301 -14.01 -4.11 24.82
N PRO A 302 -12.93 -4.05 24.00
CA PRO A 302 -11.56 -4.07 24.51
C PRO A 302 -11.24 -2.97 25.54
N GLY A 303 -11.97 -1.86 25.54
CA GLY A 303 -11.85 -0.78 26.53
C GLY A 303 -12.56 -1.04 27.87
N ARG A 304 -13.22 -2.19 28.02
CA ARG A 304 -13.97 -2.59 29.22
C ARG A 304 -13.57 -4.00 29.68
N PRO A 305 -12.36 -4.18 30.24
CA PRO A 305 -11.81 -5.49 30.57
C PRO A 305 -12.61 -6.28 31.63
N SER A 306 -13.48 -5.60 32.38
CA SER A 306 -14.38 -6.22 33.35
C SER A 306 -15.61 -6.91 32.73
N ASP A 307 -15.90 -6.66 31.44
CA ASP A 307 -17.06 -7.26 30.78
C ASP A 307 -16.85 -8.77 30.61
N VAL A 308 -17.89 -9.57 30.86
CA VAL A 308 -17.82 -11.05 30.82
C VAL A 308 -17.30 -11.54 29.47
N ALA A 309 -17.76 -10.97 28.36
CA ALA A 309 -17.31 -11.32 27.02
C ALA A 309 -15.79 -11.14 26.82
N VAL A 310 -15.19 -10.13 27.46
CA VAL A 310 -13.75 -9.88 27.41
C VAL A 310 -12.98 -10.89 28.26
N GLN A 311 -13.51 -11.20 29.46
CA GLN A 311 -12.93 -12.21 30.34
C GLN A 311 -12.93 -13.58 29.67
N GLU A 312 -14.03 -13.98 29.02
CA GLU A 312 -14.13 -15.24 28.28
C GLU A 312 -13.12 -15.33 27.13
N ALA A 313 -12.95 -14.25 26.36
CA ALA A 313 -11.96 -14.19 25.28
C ALA A 313 -10.52 -14.35 25.82
N LEU A 314 -10.21 -13.67 26.94
CA LEU A 314 -8.91 -13.76 27.60
C LEU A 314 -8.68 -15.16 28.20
N THR A 315 -9.70 -15.75 28.80
CA THR A 315 -9.64 -17.12 29.32
C THR A 315 -9.39 -18.09 28.18
N PHE A 316 -10.11 -17.99 27.06
CA PHE A 316 -9.88 -18.84 25.90
C PHE A 316 -8.46 -18.69 25.37
N TYR A 317 -7.99 -17.47 25.15
CA TYR A 317 -6.63 -17.19 24.69
C TYR A 317 -5.59 -17.87 25.59
N THR A 318 -5.66 -17.65 26.90
CA THR A 318 -4.66 -18.15 27.86
C THR A 318 -4.78 -19.65 28.16
N THR A 319 -5.96 -20.26 28.01
CA THR A 319 -6.17 -21.70 28.28
C THR A 319 -5.28 -22.59 27.42
N ILE A 320 -5.04 -22.20 26.16
CA ILE A 320 -4.15 -22.94 25.24
C ILE A 320 -2.75 -23.14 25.82
N SER A 321 -2.20 -22.12 26.49
CA SER A 321 -0.88 -22.20 27.10
C SER A 321 -0.93 -22.70 28.55
N LEU A 322 -1.88 -22.23 29.35
CA LEU A 322 -1.91 -22.51 30.79
C LEU A 322 -2.39 -23.93 31.08
N LYS A 323 -3.39 -24.43 30.34
CA LYS A 323 -4.04 -25.72 30.59
C LYS A 323 -3.66 -26.76 29.54
N ASP A 324 -3.81 -26.44 28.26
CA ASP A 324 -3.64 -27.43 27.18
C ASP A 324 -2.17 -27.72 26.87
N LYS A 325 -1.26 -26.82 27.28
CA LYS A 325 0.19 -26.91 27.02
C LYS A 325 0.52 -27.04 25.53
N SER A 326 -0.30 -26.44 24.65
CA SER A 326 -0.07 -26.45 23.20
C SER A 326 0.86 -25.34 22.71
N TRP A 327 1.24 -24.42 23.61
CA TRP A 327 2.26 -23.38 23.41
C TRP A 327 2.76 -22.88 24.76
N ASP A 328 4.01 -22.43 24.84
CA ASP A 328 4.53 -21.76 26.02
C ASP A 328 5.64 -20.74 25.68
N ALA A 329 6.13 -20.05 26.70
CA ALA A 329 7.11 -18.98 26.58
C ALA A 329 8.54 -19.46 26.24
N SER A 330 8.80 -20.77 26.21
CA SER A 330 10.10 -21.35 25.79
C SER A 330 10.25 -21.42 24.27
N GLN A 331 9.13 -21.39 23.55
CA GLN A 331 9.10 -21.38 22.09
C GLN A 331 9.68 -20.07 21.53
N PRO A 332 10.27 -20.09 20.32
CA PRO A 332 10.68 -18.86 19.62
C PRO A 332 9.46 -18.03 19.20
N SER A 333 9.67 -16.92 18.49
CA SER A 333 8.53 -16.12 18.01
C SER A 333 7.62 -16.96 17.10
N SER A 334 6.32 -16.72 17.17
CA SER A 334 5.31 -17.48 16.42
C SER A 334 5.59 -17.58 14.93
N VAL A 335 6.00 -16.48 14.28
CA VAL A 335 6.35 -16.46 12.86
C VAL A 335 7.59 -17.30 12.57
N TYR A 336 8.63 -17.20 13.42
CA TYR A 336 9.84 -17.99 13.25
C TYR A 336 9.56 -19.48 13.46
N ALA A 337 8.84 -19.84 14.54
CA ALA A 337 8.45 -21.21 14.82
C ALA A 337 7.73 -21.85 13.63
N PHE A 338 6.82 -21.10 13.01
CA PHE A 338 6.05 -21.60 11.87
C PHE A 338 6.93 -21.76 10.63
N ALA A 339 7.78 -20.78 10.32
CA ALA A 339 8.75 -20.87 9.22
C ALA A 339 9.73 -22.05 9.40
N THR A 340 10.10 -22.38 10.63
CA THR A 340 10.97 -23.54 10.92
C THR A 340 10.22 -24.86 11.09
N GLY A 341 8.90 -24.87 10.94
CA GLY A 341 8.09 -26.10 11.05
C GLY A 341 8.01 -26.68 12.47
N THR A 342 8.13 -25.85 13.51
CA THR A 342 8.00 -26.27 14.92
C THR A 342 6.64 -25.92 15.52
N VAL A 343 5.72 -25.33 14.74
CA VAL A 343 4.31 -25.14 15.12
C VAL A 343 3.39 -25.38 13.93
N ALA A 344 2.24 -26.02 14.17
CA ALA A 344 1.30 -26.40 13.12
C ALA A 344 0.39 -25.26 12.66
N MET A 345 0.06 -24.33 13.54
CA MET A 345 -0.86 -23.22 13.25
C MET A 345 -0.41 -21.90 13.88
N ILE A 346 -0.57 -20.80 13.16
CA ILE A 346 -0.42 -19.44 13.67
C ILE A 346 -1.53 -18.53 13.16
N PHE A 347 -1.75 -17.42 13.86
CA PHE A 347 -2.54 -16.31 13.35
C PHE A 347 -1.62 -15.17 12.95
N ALA A 348 -1.70 -14.74 11.68
CA ALA A 348 -0.94 -13.61 11.19
C ALA A 348 -1.70 -12.88 10.07
N PRO A 349 -1.37 -11.61 9.81
CA PRO A 349 -1.90 -10.87 8.66
C PRO A 349 -1.50 -11.53 7.33
N ALA A 350 -2.26 -11.30 6.26
CA ALA A 350 -2.02 -11.96 4.99
C ALA A 350 -0.65 -11.59 4.39
N TRP A 351 -0.15 -10.38 4.64
CA TRP A 351 1.20 -9.98 4.17
C TRP A 351 2.32 -10.85 4.77
N GLN A 352 2.14 -11.38 5.99
CA GLN A 352 3.15 -12.19 6.67
C GLN A 352 3.40 -13.52 5.93
N VAL A 353 2.42 -14.02 5.17
CA VAL A 353 2.53 -15.24 4.37
C VAL A 353 3.72 -15.16 3.40
N ALA A 354 3.98 -14.00 2.81
CA ALA A 354 5.09 -13.82 1.87
C ALA A 354 6.48 -13.84 2.54
N GLU A 355 6.55 -13.67 3.86
CA GLU A 355 7.79 -13.68 4.64
C GLU A 355 8.12 -15.06 5.21
N ILE A 356 7.13 -15.93 5.34
CA ILE A 356 7.28 -17.32 5.79
C ILE A 356 7.84 -18.14 4.61
N LYS A 357 9.04 -18.71 4.76
CA LYS A 357 9.78 -19.43 3.70
C LYS A 357 10.20 -20.85 4.08
#